data_AF-A0A848UWP3-F1
#
_entry.id   AF-A0A848UWP3-F1
#
_cell.length_a   1.000
_cell.length_b   1.000
_cell.length_c   1.000
_cell.angle_alpha   90.00
_cell.angle_beta   90.00
_cell.angle_gamma   90.00
#
_symmetry.space_group_name_H-M   'P 1'
#
loop_
_entity.id
_entity.type
_entity.pdbx_description
1 polymer ?
#
loop_
_entity_poly.entity_id
_entity_poly.type
_entity_poly.pdbx_seq_one_letter_code
_entity_poly.pdbx_strand_id
1 'polypeptide(L)'
;MIALLSPAKSLDFDAQDQTEICTQPEFLENSEYLVKKLRKISPGKLSKMMKINPDLAGLNHQRYQSWDTPFTPSNSKQALLAFRGDVYRGLAADTFSEKDLKYAQQHIRILSGLYGILKPL
;
A
#
# COMPACT_ATOMS: atom_id res chain seq x y z
N MET A 1 21.72 8.13 1.65
CA MET A 1 21.11 8.20 0.30
C MET A 1 19.71 7.59 0.38
N ILE A 2 18.71 8.19 -0.29
CA ILE A 2 17.33 7.68 -0.33
C ILE A 2 16.95 7.37 -1.79
N ALA A 3 16.43 6.18 -2.03
CA ALA A 3 15.79 5.79 -3.28
C ALA A 3 14.27 6.01 -3.18
N LEU A 4 13.68 6.62 -4.21
CA LEU A 4 12.25 6.84 -4.31
C LEU A 4 11.64 5.88 -5.33
N LEU A 5 10.62 5.14 -4.90
CA LEU A 5 9.87 4.22 -5.75
C LEU A 5 8.44 4.72 -5.96
N SER A 6 7.92 4.48 -7.16
CA SER A 6 6.50 4.61 -7.45
C SER A 6 5.71 3.47 -6.79
N PRO A 7 4.44 3.69 -6.43
CA PRO A 7 3.57 2.62 -5.96
C PRO A 7 3.19 1.70 -7.12
N ALA A 8 2.74 0.49 -6.81
CA ALA A 8 2.16 -0.41 -7.80
C ALA A 8 0.62 -0.41 -7.72
N LYS A 9 -0.03 -0.72 -8.85
CA LYS A 9 -1.50 -0.85 -8.92
C LYS A 9 -1.98 -2.19 -8.36
N SER A 10 -1.19 -3.25 -8.53
CA SER A 10 -1.51 -4.58 -8.04
C SER A 10 -0.97 -4.75 -6.62
N LEU A 11 -1.80 -5.38 -5.79
CA LEU A 11 -1.53 -5.64 -4.39
C LEU A 11 -1.73 -7.13 -4.12
N ASP A 12 -0.87 -7.68 -3.28
CA ASP A 12 -0.91 -9.05 -2.83
C ASP A 12 -0.88 -9.08 -1.31
N PHE A 13 -2.03 -9.44 -0.74
CA PHE A 13 -2.28 -9.54 0.69
C PHE A 13 -2.26 -10.99 1.19
N ASP A 14 -1.88 -11.96 0.34
CA ASP A 14 -1.75 -13.36 0.76
C ASP A 14 -0.59 -13.52 1.77
N ALA A 15 -0.59 -14.63 2.50
CA ALA A 15 0.08 -14.80 3.79
C ALA A 15 1.56 -14.35 3.87
N GLN A 16 1.88 -13.74 5.02
CA GLN A 16 3.20 -13.23 5.45
C GLN A 16 4.04 -14.34 6.09
N ASP A 17 5.21 -14.65 5.52
CA ASP A 17 6.17 -15.56 6.17
C ASP A 17 7.57 -14.94 6.37
N GLN A 18 7.81 -13.69 5.97
CA GLN A 18 9.17 -13.13 5.95
C GLN A 18 9.54 -12.31 7.19
N THR A 19 8.60 -11.56 7.79
CA THR A 19 8.91 -10.74 8.96
C THR A 19 7.66 -10.28 9.72
N GLU A 20 7.78 -10.23 11.04
CA GLU A 20 6.83 -9.56 11.94
C GLU A 20 7.16 -8.06 12.12
N ILE A 21 8.32 -7.61 11.63
CA ILE A 21 8.75 -6.21 11.76
C ILE A 21 7.88 -5.36 10.83
N CYS A 22 7.19 -4.38 11.42
CA CYS A 22 6.36 -3.41 10.71
C CYS A 22 6.44 -2.03 11.35
N THR A 23 6.10 -1.00 10.59
CA THR A 23 5.89 0.36 11.11
C THR A 23 4.57 0.94 10.61
N GLN A 24 4.11 1.99 11.28
CA GLN A 24 2.89 2.69 10.90
C GLN A 24 3.18 3.81 9.89
N PRO A 25 2.29 4.06 8.92
CA PRO A 25 2.42 5.22 8.03
C PRO A 25 2.46 6.53 8.81
N GLU A 26 3.28 7.49 8.36
CA GLU A 26 3.45 8.76 9.08
C GLU A 26 2.29 9.75 8.85
N PHE A 27 1.57 9.63 7.73
CA PHE A 27 0.52 10.57 7.31
C PHE A 27 -0.90 10.02 7.45
N LEU A 28 -1.18 9.24 8.51
CA LEU A 28 -2.47 8.56 8.68
C LEU A 28 -3.67 9.52 8.77
N GLU A 29 -3.52 10.69 9.41
CA GLU A 29 -4.60 11.68 9.49
C GLU A 29 -5.04 12.16 8.10
N ASN A 30 -4.07 12.37 7.20
CA ASN A 30 -4.33 12.75 5.81
C ASN A 30 -4.98 11.60 5.04
N SER A 31 -4.51 10.36 5.25
CA SER A 31 -5.11 9.16 4.65
C SER A 31 -6.56 8.97 5.08
N GLU A 32 -6.86 9.14 6.37
CA GLU A 32 -8.21 9.03 6.91
C GLU A 32 -9.13 10.09 6.31
N TYR A 33 -8.67 11.33 6.18
CA TYR A 33 -9.41 12.39 5.50
C TYR A 33 -9.75 12.04 4.05
N LEU A 34 -8.79 11.49 3.30
CA LEU A 34 -9.00 11.06 1.92
C LEU A 34 -9.99 9.89 1.85
N VAL A 35 -9.83 8.86 2.70
CA VAL A 35 -10.73 7.69 2.75
C VAL A 35 -12.15 8.11 3.09
N LYS A 36 -12.36 9.00 4.07
CA LYS A 36 -13.68 9.54 4.43
C LYS A 36 -14.39 10.20 3.23
N LYS A 37 -13.65 10.83 2.32
CA LYS A 37 -14.21 11.38 1.07
C LYS A 37 -14.45 10.28 0.03
N LEU A 38 -13.50 9.38 -0.16
CA LEU A 38 -13.58 8.31 -1.17
C LEU A 38 -14.74 7.33 -0.88
N ARG A 39 -15.03 7.04 0.39
CA ARG A 39 -16.19 6.22 0.81
C ARG A 39 -17.55 6.77 0.38
N LYS A 40 -17.66 8.06 0.09
CA LYS A 40 -18.90 8.72 -0.35
C LYS A 40 -19.08 8.68 -1.87
N ILE A 41 -18.08 8.19 -2.61
CA ILE A 41 -18.08 8.16 -4.08
C ILE A 41 -18.62 6.80 -4.53
N SER A 42 -19.66 6.79 -5.36
CA SER A 42 -20.20 5.54 -5.90
C SER A 42 -19.19 4.83 -6.82
N PRO A 43 -19.24 3.49 -6.95
CA PRO A 43 -18.36 2.74 -7.84
C PRO A 43 -18.36 3.27 -9.29
N GLY A 44 -19.54 3.67 -9.81
CA GLY A 44 -19.64 4.26 -11.16
C GLY A 44 -18.91 5.59 -11.30
N LYS A 45 -18.95 6.46 -10.28
CA LYS A 45 -18.19 7.72 -10.28
C LYS A 45 -16.68 7.45 -10.09
N LEU A 46 -16.34 6.46 -9.28
CA LEU A 46 -14.95 6.02 -9.06
C LEU A 46 -14.31 5.50 -10.36
N SER A 47 -15.04 4.67 -11.11
CA SER A 47 -14.64 4.16 -12.43
C SER A 47 -14.29 5.30 -13.39
N LYS A 48 -15.17 6.30 -13.52
CA LYS A 48 -14.95 7.47 -14.39
C LYS A 48 -13.77 8.33 -13.93
N MET A 49 -13.68 8.59 -12.62
CA MET A 49 -12.64 9.44 -12.04
C MET A 49 -11.24 8.82 -12.19
N MET A 50 -11.12 7.52 -11.93
CA MET A 50 -9.84 6.80 -11.98
C MET A 50 -9.54 6.21 -13.36
N LYS A 51 -10.47 6.30 -14.30
CA LYS A 51 -10.39 5.69 -15.64
C LYS A 51 -10.10 4.19 -15.56
N ILE A 52 -10.86 3.49 -14.71
CA ILE A 52 -10.76 2.03 -14.47
C ILE A 52 -12.07 1.34 -14.83
N ASN A 53 -12.02 0.04 -15.12
CA ASN A 53 -13.20 -0.76 -15.42
C ASN A 53 -14.14 -0.89 -14.19
N PRO A 54 -15.41 -1.29 -14.38
CA PRO A 54 -16.38 -1.41 -13.28
C PRO A 54 -15.96 -2.37 -12.17
N ASP A 55 -15.32 -3.50 -12.51
CA ASP A 55 -14.90 -4.50 -11.52
C ASP A 55 -13.83 -3.95 -10.57
N LEU A 56 -12.81 -3.29 -11.12
CA LEU A 56 -11.78 -2.63 -10.34
C LEU A 56 -12.34 -1.46 -9.53
N ALA A 57 -13.35 -0.76 -10.05
CA ALA A 57 -14.02 0.29 -9.28
C ALA A 57 -14.82 -0.28 -8.11
N GLY A 58 -15.52 -1.41 -8.31
CA GLY A 58 -16.20 -2.14 -7.24
C GLY A 58 -15.22 -2.58 -6.16
N LEU A 59 -14.11 -3.21 -6.56
CA LEU A 59 -13.03 -3.64 -5.66
C LEU A 59 -12.45 -2.46 -4.86
N ASN A 60 -12.10 -1.36 -5.52
CA ASN A 60 -11.53 -0.20 -4.82
C ASN A 60 -12.56 0.49 -3.92
N HIS A 61 -13.82 0.56 -4.32
CA HIS A 61 -14.88 1.05 -3.44
C HIS A 61 -14.98 0.20 -2.17
N GLN A 62 -15.00 -1.13 -2.30
CA GLN A 62 -14.99 -2.04 -1.14
C GLN A 62 -13.75 -1.83 -0.27
N ARG A 63 -12.55 -1.70 -0.87
CA ARG A 63 -11.31 -1.39 -0.13
C ARG A 63 -11.41 -0.10 0.67
N TYR A 64 -12.03 0.95 0.13
CA TYR A 64 -12.22 2.18 0.90
C TYR A 64 -13.23 2.01 2.03
N GLN A 65 -14.27 1.19 1.86
CA GLN A 65 -15.22 0.89 2.94
C GLN A 65 -14.58 0.04 4.04
N SER A 66 -13.74 -0.94 3.69
CA SER A 66 -13.07 -1.84 4.63
C SER A 66 -11.77 -1.29 5.22
N TRP A 67 -11.26 -0.16 4.70
CA TRP A 67 -10.06 0.49 5.23
C TRP A 67 -10.34 0.90 6.67
N ASP A 68 -9.55 0.44 7.64
CA ASP A 68 -9.82 0.75 9.04
C ASP A 68 -8.53 0.85 9.84
N THR A 69 -8.55 1.66 10.89
CA THR A 69 -7.44 1.84 11.83
C THR A 69 -7.91 1.47 13.22
N PRO A 70 -7.06 0.85 14.07
CA PRO A 70 -5.61 0.69 13.91
C PRO A 70 -5.20 -0.41 12.92
N PHE A 71 -4.06 -0.21 12.24
CA PHE A 71 -3.49 -1.23 11.38
C PHE A 71 -2.78 -2.31 12.19
N THR A 72 -3.12 -3.56 11.89
CA THR A 72 -2.58 -4.78 12.48
C THR A 72 -2.16 -5.74 11.38
N PRO A 73 -1.34 -6.78 11.66
CA PRO A 73 -1.02 -7.81 10.68
C PRO A 73 -2.25 -8.51 10.08
N SER A 74 -3.41 -8.48 10.77
CA SER A 74 -4.64 -9.10 10.28
C SER A 74 -5.43 -8.25 9.27
N ASN A 75 -5.18 -6.93 9.20
CA ASN A 75 -5.89 -6.02 8.30
C ASN A 75 -4.96 -5.21 7.37
N SER A 76 -3.66 -5.42 7.47
CA SER A 76 -2.64 -4.65 6.74
C SER A 76 -1.39 -5.49 6.47
N LYS A 77 -0.57 -5.03 5.52
CA LYS A 77 0.69 -5.67 5.14
C LYS A 77 1.73 -4.60 4.82
N GLN A 78 3.00 -4.88 5.10
CA GLN A 78 4.13 -4.00 4.80
C GLN A 78 4.12 -3.60 3.32
N ALA A 79 4.34 -2.32 3.03
CA ALA A 79 4.21 -1.77 1.67
C ALA A 79 5.10 -2.50 0.64
N LEU A 80 6.35 -2.78 1.02
CA LEU A 80 7.31 -3.47 0.16
C LEU A 80 6.84 -4.89 -0.22
N LEU A 81 6.15 -5.55 0.72
CA LEU A 81 5.68 -6.92 0.58
C LEU A 81 4.27 -7.00 -0.02
N ALA A 82 3.50 -5.91 0.00
CA ALA A 82 2.16 -5.85 -0.56
C ALA A 82 2.15 -5.45 -2.04
N PHE A 83 3.02 -4.53 -2.47
CA PHE A 83 3.03 -4.07 -3.85
C PHE A 83 3.54 -5.15 -4.82
N ARG A 84 2.84 -5.29 -5.95
CA ARG A 84 3.21 -6.18 -7.06
C ARG A 84 3.24 -5.41 -8.38
N GLY A 85 4.37 -5.48 -9.06
CA GLY A 85 4.59 -4.81 -10.35
C GLY A 85 6.04 -5.00 -10.79
N ASP A 86 6.42 -4.53 -11.98
CA ASP A 86 7.75 -4.80 -12.55
C ASP A 86 8.90 -4.35 -11.65
N VAL A 87 8.77 -3.16 -11.03
CA VAL A 87 9.76 -2.64 -10.09
C VAL A 87 9.90 -3.53 -8.86
N TYR A 88 8.78 -3.99 -8.29
CA TYR A 88 8.78 -4.82 -7.07
C TYR A 88 9.20 -6.27 -7.36
N ARG A 89 8.89 -6.79 -8.56
CA ARG A 89 9.40 -8.07 -9.05
C ARG A 89 10.91 -8.03 -9.25
N GLY A 90 11.42 -6.96 -9.85
CA GLY A 90 12.86 -6.77 -10.02
C GLY A 90 13.60 -6.55 -8.70
N LEU A 91 12.93 -5.95 -7.71
CA LEU A 91 13.47 -5.80 -6.35
C LEU A 91 13.52 -7.15 -5.60
N ALA A 92 12.61 -8.08 -5.91
CA ALA A 92 12.52 -9.41 -5.28
C ALA A 92 12.57 -9.32 -3.75
N ALA A 93 11.77 -8.42 -3.17
CA ALA A 93 11.74 -8.14 -1.74
C ALA A 93 11.37 -9.37 -0.89
N ASP A 94 10.76 -10.37 -1.52
CA ASP A 94 10.45 -11.67 -0.95
C ASP A 94 11.70 -12.53 -0.63
N THR A 95 12.84 -12.18 -1.21
CA THR A 95 14.11 -12.87 -0.96
C THR A 95 14.99 -12.16 0.06
N PHE A 96 14.53 -11.02 0.61
CA PHE A 96 15.34 -10.18 1.50
C PHE A 96 15.52 -10.84 2.87
N SER A 97 16.75 -10.79 3.39
CA SER A 97 17.01 -11.09 4.80
C SER A 97 16.52 -9.96 5.70
N GLU A 98 16.44 -10.19 7.01
CA GLU A 98 16.13 -9.11 7.97
C GLU A 98 17.09 -7.92 7.86
N LYS A 99 18.36 -8.16 7.52
CA LYS A 99 19.35 -7.09 7.33
C LYS A 99 19.01 -6.25 6.10
N ASP A 100 18.60 -6.88 5.02
CA ASP A 100 18.19 -6.21 3.78
C ASP A 100 16.90 -5.41 4.01
N LEU A 101 15.94 -5.96 4.75
CA LEU A 101 14.71 -5.26 5.13
C LEU A 101 15.01 -4.03 6.01
N LYS A 102 15.92 -4.14 6.98
CA LYS A 102 16.36 -3.00 7.81
C LYS A 102 17.06 -1.93 6.96
N TYR A 103 17.91 -2.35 6.03
CA TYR A 103 18.58 -1.43 5.10
C TYR A 103 17.55 -0.73 4.20
N ALA A 104 16.63 -1.48 3.60
CA ALA A 104 15.53 -0.94 2.80
C ALA A 104 14.71 0.07 3.62
N GLN A 105 14.39 -0.23 4.88
CA GLN A 105 13.62 0.66 5.75
C GLN A 105 14.28 2.04 5.93
N GLN A 106 15.61 2.08 5.94
CA GLN A 106 16.37 3.33 6.06
C GLN A 106 16.56 4.04 4.73
N HIS A 107 16.62 3.29 3.62
CA HIS A 107 17.08 3.80 2.32
C HIS A 107 16.02 3.90 1.22
N ILE A 108 14.84 3.30 1.38
CA ILE A 108 13.77 3.30 0.37
C ILE A 108 12.56 4.08 0.90
N ARG A 109 11.93 4.86 0.03
CA ARG A 109 10.60 5.42 0.26
C ARG A 109 9.71 5.17 -0.96
N ILE A 110 8.46 4.83 -0.71
CA ILE A 110 7.46 4.57 -1.74
C ILE A 110 6.46 5.73 -1.72
N LEU A 111 6.31 6.43 -2.85
CA LEU A 111 5.29 7.47 -2.97
C LEU A 111 3.90 6.84 -3.01
N SER A 112 2.91 7.47 -2.39
CA SER A 112 1.54 6.97 -2.33
C SER A 112 0.53 8.09 -2.41
N GLY A 113 -0.44 7.98 -3.31
CA GLY A 113 -1.53 8.95 -3.40
C GLY A 113 -2.42 8.97 -2.17
N LEU A 114 -2.53 7.84 -1.44
CA LEU A 114 -3.34 7.75 -0.22
C LEU A 114 -2.51 8.02 1.05
N TYR A 115 -1.29 7.49 1.10
CA TYR A 115 -0.45 7.50 2.31
C TYR A 115 0.66 8.56 2.28
N GLY A 116 0.76 9.35 1.21
CA GLY A 116 1.83 10.33 0.99
C GLY A 116 3.16 9.63 0.71
N ILE A 117 3.85 9.22 1.77
CA ILE A 117 5.09 8.47 1.71
C ILE A 117 5.00 7.24 2.60
N LEU A 118 5.43 6.10 2.08
CA LEU A 118 5.50 4.85 2.83
C LEU A 118 6.96 4.43 3.00
N LYS A 119 7.26 3.94 4.20
CA LYS A 119 8.44 3.12 4.43
C LYS A 119 8.16 1.69 3.93
N PRO A 120 9.20 0.91 3.60
CA PRO A 120 9.05 -0.50 3.22
C PRO A 120 8.24 -1.37 4.18
N LEU A 121 8.51 -1.25 5.49
CA LEU A 121 7.92 -2.02 6.59
C LEU A 121 6.93 -1.19 7.38
#